data_AF-A0A1D9H2A4-F1
#
_entry.id   AF-A0A1D9H2A4-F1
#
_cell.length_a   1.000
_cell.length_b   1.000
_cell.length_c   1.000
_cell.angle_alpha   90.00
_cell.angle_beta   90.00
_cell.angle_gamma   90.00
#
_symmetry.space_group_name_H-M   'P 1'
#
loop_
_entity.id
_entity.type
_entity.pdbx_description
1 polymer ?
#
loop_
_entity_poly.entity_id
_entity_poly.type
_entity_poly.pdbx_seq_one_letter_code
_entity_poly.pdbx_strand_id
1 'polypeptide(L)'
;MAGCAQLPGEAPEGAKRGSEVFRFALPPDALGAHDPQLTAVLGKAGALAAAQKQPATILVSALGQDFPYLNQALWAGVPARAATRVRLENLTVGAGQPYSVAIRVAE
;
A
#
# COMPACT_ATOMS: atom_id res chain seq x y z
N MET A 1 32.02 -26.49 -5.30
CA MET A 1 31.51 -26.15 -3.96
C MET A 1 30.54 -25.00 -4.12
N ALA A 2 29.25 -25.26 -3.99
CA ALA A 2 28.19 -24.26 -4.12
C ALA A 2 28.14 -23.41 -2.84
N GLY A 3 28.13 -22.09 -3.00
CA GLY A 3 28.03 -21.13 -1.91
C GLY A 3 26.98 -20.08 -2.24
N CYS A 4 25.70 -20.46 -2.13
CA CYS A 4 24.59 -19.51 -2.14
C CYS A 4 24.55 -18.80 -0.78
N ALA A 5 25.09 -17.59 -0.71
CA ALA A 5 24.84 -16.67 0.38
C ALA A 5 23.88 -15.59 -0.13
N GLN A 6 22.58 -15.88 -0.09
CA GLN A 6 21.54 -14.85 -0.22
C GLN A 6 20.95 -14.60 1.17
N LEU A 7 21.04 -13.34 1.60
CA LEU A 7 20.59 -12.82 2.89
C LEU A 7 19.06 -12.99 3.06
N PRO A 8 18.57 -13.29 4.28
CA PRO A 8 17.14 -13.42 4.53
C PRO A 8 16.52 -12.05 4.80
N GLY A 9 15.62 -11.59 3.93
CA GLY A 9 14.91 -10.33 4.16
C GLY A 9 14.00 -9.82 3.05
N GLU A 10 13.67 -10.62 2.03
CA GLU A 10 12.58 -10.26 1.11
C GLU A 10 11.25 -10.67 1.74
N ALA A 11 10.53 -9.67 2.23
CA ALA A 11 9.12 -9.75 2.57
C ALA A 11 8.36 -10.56 1.50
N PRO A 12 7.38 -11.39 1.88
CA PRO A 12 6.84 -12.43 1.01
C PRO A 12 6.49 -11.89 -0.36
N GLU A 13 7.18 -12.41 -1.38
CA GLU A 13 6.92 -12.22 -2.81
C GLU A 13 5.60 -12.93 -3.18
N GLY A 14 4.50 -12.51 -2.56
CA GLY A 14 3.14 -12.96 -2.84
C GLY A 14 2.40 -11.87 -3.59
N ALA A 15 2.81 -11.63 -4.85
CA ALA A 15 2.40 -10.41 -5.53
C ALA A 15 2.36 -10.44 -7.06
N LYS A 16 2.56 -11.58 -7.72
CA LYS A 16 2.49 -11.60 -9.19
C LYS A 16 1.04 -11.71 -9.68
N ARG A 17 0.38 -10.55 -9.75
CA ARG A 17 -0.73 -10.25 -10.67
C ARG A 17 -0.90 -8.73 -10.80
N GLY A 18 0.03 -8.11 -11.52
CA GLY A 18 0.04 -6.67 -11.81
C GLY A 18 1.44 -6.07 -11.64
N SER A 19 1.80 -5.14 -12.52
CA SER A 19 3.06 -4.38 -12.41
C SER A 19 3.00 -3.50 -11.17
N GLU A 20 3.85 -3.78 -10.17
CA GLU A 20 3.97 -2.95 -8.96
C GLU A 20 4.59 -1.61 -9.37
N VAL A 21 3.79 -0.56 -9.30
CA VAL A 21 4.21 0.78 -9.72
C VAL A 21 4.93 1.51 -8.59
N PHE A 22 4.51 1.25 -7.35
CA PHE A 22 5.07 1.93 -6.19
C PHE A 22 4.84 1.10 -4.92
N ARG A 23 5.82 1.11 -4.01
CA ARG A 23 5.67 0.56 -2.67
C ARG A 23 6.42 1.44 -1.68
N PHE A 24 5.77 1.78 -0.58
CA PHE A 24 6.41 2.47 0.53
C PHE A 24 6.04 1.81 1.85
N ALA A 25 7.01 1.76 2.77
CA ALA A 25 6.78 1.33 4.14
C ALA A 25 6.15 2.48 4.93
N LEU A 26 5.17 2.17 5.77
CA LEU A 26 4.60 3.12 6.71
C LEU A 26 5.29 2.93 8.06
N PRO A 27 5.91 3.98 8.62
CA PRO A 27 6.45 3.91 9.96
C PRO A 27 5.32 3.69 10.96
N PRO A 28 5.43 2.72 11.89
CA PRO A 28 4.39 2.41 12.86
C PRO A 28 4.07 3.60 13.77
N ASP A 29 5.08 4.44 14.08
CA ASP A 29 4.92 5.66 14.88
C ASP A 29 3.97 6.69 14.26
N ALA A 30 3.97 6.84 12.93
CA ALA A 30 3.12 7.81 12.24
C ALA A 30 1.65 7.35 12.17
N LEU A 31 1.43 6.03 12.22
CA LEU A 31 0.10 5.43 12.26
C LEU A 31 -0.54 5.60 13.64
N GLY A 32 0.21 5.30 14.71
CA GLY A 32 -0.28 5.51 16.08
C GLY A 32 -0.59 6.97 16.42
N ALA A 33 0.09 7.92 15.77
CA ALA A 33 -0.16 9.35 15.93
C ALA A 33 -1.27 9.90 15.02
N HIS A 34 -1.83 9.10 14.09
CA HIS A 34 -2.69 9.56 12.99
C HIS A 34 -2.13 10.83 12.33
N ASP A 35 -0.85 10.77 11.96
CA ASP A 35 -0.12 11.97 11.56
C ASP A 35 -0.76 12.63 10.31
N PRO A 36 -0.94 13.96 10.30
CA PRO A 36 -1.52 14.66 9.15
C PRO A 36 -0.63 14.57 7.90
N GLN A 37 0.69 14.44 8.04
CA GLN A 37 1.57 14.17 6.89
C GLN A 37 1.36 12.77 6.35
N LEU A 38 1.16 11.76 7.21
CA LEU A 38 0.84 10.41 6.75
C LEU A 38 -0.48 10.40 5.97
N THR A 39 -1.49 11.10 6.48
CA THR A 39 -2.77 11.32 5.78
C THR A 39 -2.55 11.94 4.40
N ALA A 40 -1.68 12.96 4.31
CA ALA A 40 -1.36 13.60 3.05
C ALA A 40 -0.59 12.68 2.08
N VAL A 41 0.31 11.82 2.58
CA VAL A 41 1.02 10.82 1.77
C VAL A 41 0.05 9.76 1.25
N LEU A 42 -0.88 9.29 2.08
CA LEU A 42 -1.94 8.36 1.69
C LEU A 42 -2.87 8.99 0.66
N GLY A 43 -3.30 10.23 0.86
CA GLY A 43 -4.08 10.96 -0.14
C GLY A 43 -3.34 11.09 -1.47
N LYS A 44 -2.03 11.38 -1.45
CA LYS A 44 -1.20 11.39 -2.67
C LYS A 44 -1.07 10.01 -3.31
N ALA A 45 -0.95 8.94 -2.52
CA ALA A 45 -0.90 7.57 -3.03
C ALA A 45 -2.23 7.16 -3.68
N GLY A 46 -3.37 7.55 -3.08
CA GLY A 46 -4.69 7.38 -3.68
C GLY A 46 -4.85 8.17 -4.98
N ALA A 47 -4.44 9.43 -4.99
CA ALA A 47 -4.43 10.26 -6.19
C ALA A 47 -3.51 9.68 -7.28
N LEU A 48 -2.35 9.12 -6.90
CA LEU A 48 -1.42 8.47 -7.81
C LEU A 48 -2.02 7.21 -8.42
N ALA A 49 -2.66 6.35 -7.61
CA ALA A 49 -3.36 5.18 -8.10
C ALA A 49 -4.51 5.56 -9.06
N ALA A 50 -5.23 6.65 -8.75
CA ALA A 50 -6.29 7.19 -9.60
C ALA A 50 -5.79 7.86 -10.89
N ALA A 51 -4.57 8.41 -10.87
CA ALA A 51 -3.92 9.01 -12.02
C ALA A 51 -3.39 7.98 -13.01
N GLN A 52 -3.36 6.70 -12.62
CA GLN A 52 -2.94 5.64 -13.53
C GLN A 52 -3.90 5.49 -14.71
N LYS A 53 -3.32 5.25 -15.89
CA LYS A 53 -4.08 5.01 -17.13
C LYS A 53 -4.86 3.68 -17.07
N GLN A 54 -4.32 2.70 -16.35
CA GLN A 54 -4.90 1.37 -16.13
C GLN A 54 -5.60 1.29 -14.76
N PRO A 55 -6.52 0.32 -14.57
CA PRO A 55 -7.07 0.01 -13.26
C PRO A 55 -5.95 -0.27 -12.26
N ALA A 56 -5.99 0.40 -11.11
CA ALA A 56 -4.96 0.29 -10.07
C ALA A 56 -5.53 -0.36 -8.81
N THR A 57 -4.73 -1.22 -8.19
CA THR A 57 -5.00 -1.85 -6.91
C THR A 57 -4.03 -1.30 -5.87
N ILE A 58 -4.57 -0.73 -4.81
CA ILE A 58 -3.82 -0.27 -3.65
C ILE A 58 -3.86 -1.38 -2.60
N LEU A 59 -2.73 -2.01 -2.36
CA LEU A 59 -2.53 -3.01 -1.31
C LEU A 59 -2.02 -2.34 -0.04
N VAL A 60 -2.83 -2.35 1.00
CA VAL A 60 -2.53 -1.79 2.31
C VAL A 60 -2.20 -2.93 3.25
N SER A 61 -0.94 -3.05 3.64
CA SER A 61 -0.45 -4.01 4.61
C SER A 61 -0.33 -3.33 5.97
N ALA A 62 -1.28 -3.58 6.89
CA ALA A 62 -1.33 -2.94 8.21
C ALA A 62 -2.02 -3.85 9.24
N LEU A 63 -2.16 -3.39 10.49
CA LEU A 63 -3.04 -4.05 11.44
C LEU A 63 -4.52 -3.77 11.12
N GLY A 64 -5.38 -4.71 11.52
CA GLY A 64 -6.83 -4.64 11.31
C GLY A 64 -7.47 -3.33 11.78
N GLN A 65 -7.00 -2.79 12.90
CA GLN A 65 -7.52 -1.58 13.53
C GLN A 65 -7.24 -0.30 12.73
N ASP A 66 -6.21 -0.31 11.88
CA ASP A 66 -5.72 0.86 11.15
C ASP A 66 -6.33 0.99 9.75
N PHE A 67 -6.85 -0.11 9.19
CA PHE A 67 -7.52 -0.10 7.88
C PHE A 67 -8.61 0.96 7.70
N PRO A 68 -9.53 1.21 8.66
CA PRO A 68 -10.54 2.27 8.46
C PRO A 68 -9.92 3.63 8.19
N TYR A 69 -8.88 4.01 8.94
CA TYR A 69 -8.16 5.26 8.76
C TYR A 69 -7.38 5.29 7.43
N LEU A 70 -6.61 4.23 7.14
CA LEU A 70 -5.81 4.14 5.92
C LEU A 70 -6.68 4.20 4.66
N ASN A 71 -7.78 3.45 4.64
CA ASN A 71 -8.72 3.44 3.53
C ASN A 71 -9.36 4.81 3.33
N GLN A 72 -9.77 5.48 4.41
CA GLN A 72 -10.36 6.80 4.33
C GLN A 72 -9.36 7.83 3.78
N ALA A 73 -8.12 7.81 4.26
CA ALA A 73 -7.06 8.71 3.79
C ALA A 73 -6.71 8.48 2.31
N LEU A 74 -6.66 7.21 1.88
CA LEU A 74 -6.45 6.85 0.47
C LEU A 74 -7.61 7.34 -0.40
N TRP A 75 -8.85 7.04 0.01
CA TRP A 75 -10.05 7.47 -0.71
C TRP A 75 -10.20 8.99 -0.77
N ALA A 76 -9.76 9.72 0.25
CA ALA A 76 -9.78 11.18 0.25
C ALA A 76 -8.97 11.79 -0.91
N GLY A 77 -7.95 11.07 -1.39
CA GLY A 77 -7.16 11.46 -2.56
C GLY A 77 -7.67 10.93 -3.90
N VAL A 78 -8.56 9.94 -3.90
CA VAL A 78 -9.08 9.32 -5.13
C VAL A 78 -10.26 10.14 -5.66
N PRO A 79 -10.17 10.80 -6.82
CA PRO A 79 -11.32 11.46 -7.42
C PRO A 79 -12.42 10.44 -7.76
N ALA A 80 -13.67 10.80 -7.52
CA ALA A 80 -14.83 9.93 -7.73
C ALA A 80 -14.90 9.31 -9.15
N ARG A 81 -14.40 10.03 -10.17
CA ARG A 81 -14.34 9.54 -11.56
C ARG A 81 -13.37 8.38 -11.76
N ALA A 82 -12.31 8.31 -10.96
CA ALA A 82 -11.31 7.24 -10.98
C ALA A 82 -11.60 6.14 -9.95
N ALA A 83 -12.50 6.38 -8.99
CA ALA A 83 -12.88 5.42 -7.95
C ALA A 83 -13.33 4.05 -8.50
N THR A 84 -13.94 4.01 -9.68
CA THR A 84 -14.35 2.77 -10.34
C THR A 84 -13.19 1.94 -10.88
N ARG A 85 -12.01 2.56 -11.04
CA ARG A 85 -10.76 1.94 -11.53
C ARG A 85 -9.76 1.67 -10.41
N VAL A 86 -9.99 2.21 -9.22
CA VAL A 86 -9.15 2.00 -8.05
C VAL A 86 -9.78 0.92 -7.17
N ARG A 87 -9.00 -0.10 -6.86
CA ARG A 87 -9.34 -1.13 -5.88
C ARG A 87 -8.48 -0.96 -4.65
N LEU A 88 -9.05 -1.17 -3.47
CA LEU A 88 -8.30 -1.25 -2.22
C LEU A 88 -8.35 -2.68 -1.71
N GLU A 89 -7.18 -3.23 -1.42
CA GLU A 89 -7.00 -4.52 -0.81
C GLU A 89 -6.30 -4.34 0.53
N ASN A 90 -6.92 -4.83 1.60
CA ASN A 90 -6.39 -4.76 2.95
C ASN A 90 -5.76 -6.11 3.32
N LEU A 91 -4.49 -6.10 3.65
CA LEU A 91 -3.71 -7.26 4.03
C LEU A 91 -3.29 -7.11 5.48
N THR A 92 -3.89 -7.91 6.36
CA THR A 92 -3.54 -7.89 7.79
C THR A 92 -2.15 -8.48 7.97
N VAL A 93 -1.20 -7.68 8.45
CA VAL A 93 0.14 -8.17 8.79
C VAL A 93 0.24 -8.45 10.28
N GLY A 94 1.03 -9.46 10.66
CA GLY A 94 1.26 -9.82 12.05
C GLY A 94 2.04 -8.76 12.83
N ALA A 95 1.93 -8.77 14.16
CA ALA A 95 2.70 -7.88 15.02
C ALA A 95 4.21 -8.05 14.75
N GLY A 96 4.88 -6.97 14.32
CA GLY A 96 6.30 -6.95 13.97
C GLY A 96 6.60 -6.96 12.47
N GLN A 97 5.59 -7.08 11.60
CA GLN A 97 5.76 -6.84 10.17
C GLN A 97 5.63 -5.34 9.86
N PRO A 98 6.53 -4.76 9.05
CA PRO A 98 6.46 -3.35 8.69
C PRO A 98 5.21 -3.10 7.84
N TYR A 99 4.43 -2.10 8.23
CA TYR A 99 3.29 -1.68 7.44
C TYR A 99 3.77 -1.16 6.09
N SER A 100 2.99 -1.38 5.05
CA SER A 100 3.36 -1.01 3.68
C SER A 100 2.12 -0.67 2.89
N VAL A 101 2.22 0.30 1.99
CA VAL A 101 1.22 0.53 0.95
C VAL A 101 1.91 0.32 -0.38
N ALA A 102 1.33 -0.55 -1.20
CA ALA A 102 1.77 -0.83 -2.56
C ALA A 102 0.66 -0.46 -3.54
N ILE A 103 1.05 0.08 -4.69
CA ILE A 103 0.15 0.39 -5.80
C ILE A 103 0.56 -0.52 -6.95
N ARG A 104 -0.39 -1.32 -7.42
CA ARG A 104 -0.24 -2.21 -8.57
C ARG A 104 -1.18 -1.74 -9.66
N VAL A 105 -0.79 -1.89 -10.92
CA VAL A 105 -1.70 -1.70 -12.05
C VAL A 105 -1.99 -3.03 -12.71
N ALA A 106 -3.23 -3.20 -13.16
CA ALA A 106 -3.60 -4.31 -14.02
C ALA A 106 -2.91 -4.09 -15.38
N GLU A 107 -2.04 -5.03 -15.77
CA GLU A 107 -1.43 -5.05 -17.11
C GLU A 107 -2.48 -5.32 -18.20
#